data_AF-A0A7S7NMU8-F1
#
_entry.id   AF-A0A7S7NMU8-F1
#
_cell.length_a   1.000
_cell.length_b   1.000
_cell.length_c   1.000
_cell.angle_alpha   90.00
_cell.angle_beta   90.00
_cell.angle_gamma   90.00
#
_symmetry.space_group_name_H-M   'P 1'
#
loop_
_entity.id
_entity.type
_entity.pdbx_description
1 polymer ?
#
loop_
_entity_poly.entity_id
_entity_poly.type
_entity_poly.pdbx_seq_one_letter_code
_entity_poly.pdbx_strand_id
1 'polypeptide(L)'
;MTCPDFDWKSYILDEITAPERRQMEQHLTGCAHCQEEVDGLRLTVTALRRLPVQEIPKRISFVSDPVFEPSAWQRFWNSAPRLGFASAAMLAGAILLHGYMARPVPTAPTALASAQIEQQVQARVNAEVARVLPAAVDQRIQAQLKPAMAEFSAQLQEVRAQSEKGRMADMRLASDAWSLLEKRYNTLFVQASRQGGD
;
A
#
# COMPACT_ATOMS: atom_id res chain seq x y z
N MET A 1 -9.85 19.76 -25.32
CA MET A 1 -8.62 19.34 -26.01
C MET A 1 -8.97 18.45 -27.18
N THR A 2 -9.61 19.06 -28.19
CA THR A 2 -10.24 18.31 -29.29
C THR A 2 -9.38 18.35 -30.56
N CYS A 3 -8.22 19.00 -30.50
CA CYS A 3 -7.15 18.94 -31.51
C CYS A 3 -5.78 18.88 -30.80
N PRO A 4 -5.24 17.68 -30.49
CA PRO A 4 -4.01 17.54 -29.70
C PRO A 4 -2.73 17.98 -30.45
N ASP A 5 -2.82 18.15 -31.77
CA ASP A 5 -1.68 18.51 -32.62
C ASP A 5 -1.30 19.99 -32.54
N PHE A 6 -2.16 20.85 -31.96
CA PHE A 6 -1.96 22.29 -31.89
C PHE A 6 -1.77 22.77 -30.45
N ASP A 7 -0.61 23.35 -30.16
CA ASP A 7 -0.31 23.95 -28.85
C ASP A 7 -0.80 25.41 -28.76
N TRP A 8 -2.09 25.57 -28.45
CA TRP A 8 -2.71 26.89 -28.30
C TRP A 8 -2.11 27.75 -27.17
N LYS A 9 -1.51 27.13 -26.16
CA LYS A 9 -0.84 27.85 -25.07
C LYS A 9 0.42 28.55 -25.60
N SER A 10 1.28 27.80 -26.30
CA SER A 10 2.49 28.35 -26.91
C SER A 10 2.18 29.41 -27.98
N TYR A 11 1.09 29.23 -28.73
CA TYR A 11 0.59 30.25 -29.66
C TYR A 11 0.26 31.59 -28.97
N ILE A 12 -0.47 31.55 -27.85
CA ILE A 12 -0.86 32.75 -27.09
C ILE A 12 0.31 33.41 -26.36
N LEU A 13 1.29 32.62 -25.93
CA LEU A 13 2.49 33.11 -25.24
C LEU A 13 3.61 33.57 -26.20
N ASP A 14 3.38 33.51 -27.51
CA ASP A 14 4.37 33.87 -28.56
C ASP A 14 5.63 32.99 -28.53
N GLU A 15 5.47 31.70 -28.16
CA GLU A 15 6.55 30.73 -28.01
C GLU A 15 6.74 29.82 -29.25
N ILE A 16 5.95 30.04 -30.32
CA ILE A 16 5.97 29.25 -31.56
C ILE A 16 6.72 29.94 -32.70
N THR A 17 7.16 29.17 -33.69
CA THR A 17 7.84 29.72 -34.86
C THR A 17 6.86 30.36 -35.87
N ALA A 18 7.34 31.32 -36.67
CA ALA A 18 6.56 31.99 -37.72
C ALA A 18 5.89 31.06 -38.77
N PRO A 19 6.48 29.93 -39.20
CA PRO A 19 5.78 28.97 -40.07
C PRO A 19 4.63 28.25 -39.36
N GLU A 20 4.81 27.85 -38.10
CA GLU A 20 3.78 27.16 -37.31
C GLU A 20 2.59 28.08 -37.00
N ARG A 21 2.87 29.35 -36.69
CA ARG A 21 1.83 30.38 -36.47
C ARG A 21 0.83 30.47 -37.63
N ARG A 22 1.34 30.48 -38.87
CA ARG A 22 0.49 30.55 -40.07
C ARG A 22 -0.39 29.31 -40.24
N GLN A 23 0.13 28.12 -39.91
CA GLN A 23 -0.66 26.88 -39.96
C GLN A 23 -1.77 26.88 -38.92
N MET A 24 -1.47 27.39 -37.71
CA MET A 24 -2.44 27.51 -36.63
C MET A 24 -3.54 28.54 -36.94
N GLU A 25 -3.20 29.68 -37.52
CA GLU A 25 -4.16 30.70 -37.97
C GLU A 25 -5.10 30.18 -39.08
N GLN A 26 -4.57 29.37 -40.00
CA GLN A 26 -5.38 28.69 -41.01
C GLN A 26 -6.38 27.71 -40.35
N HIS A 27 -5.92 26.92 -39.37
CA HIS A 27 -6.80 26.00 -38.64
C HIS A 27 -7.89 26.75 -37.86
N LEU A 28 -7.55 27.87 -37.22
CA LEU A 28 -8.53 28.70 -36.50
C LEU A 28 -9.64 29.20 -37.40
N THR A 29 -9.41 29.42 -38.70
CA THR A 29 -10.46 29.86 -39.62
C THR A 29 -11.52 28.78 -39.85
N GLY A 30 -11.17 27.49 -39.69
CA GLY A 30 -12.04 26.35 -39.98
C GLY A 30 -12.61 25.62 -38.75
N CYS A 31 -12.15 25.92 -37.53
CA CYS A 31 -12.49 25.16 -36.33
C CYS A 31 -13.07 26.07 -35.22
N ALA A 32 -14.40 26.09 -35.08
CA ALA A 32 -15.09 26.89 -34.06
C ALA A 32 -14.68 26.54 -32.63
N HIS A 33 -14.42 25.26 -32.35
CA HIS A 33 -14.01 24.81 -31.01
C HIS A 33 -12.62 25.33 -30.62
N CYS A 34 -11.68 25.37 -31.56
CA CYS A 34 -10.35 25.93 -31.29
C CYS A 34 -10.39 27.46 -31.16
N GLN A 35 -11.33 28.14 -31.84
CA GLN A 35 -11.58 29.57 -31.62
C GLN A 35 -12.01 29.83 -30.17
N GLU A 36 -12.98 29.05 -29.65
CA GLU A 36 -13.45 29.15 -28.26
C GLU A 36 -12.32 28.89 -27.24
N GLU A 37 -11.50 27.85 -27.46
CA GLU A 37 -10.35 27.54 -26.60
C GLU A 37 -9.34 28.71 -26.59
N VAL A 38 -9.01 29.28 -27.76
CA VAL A 38 -8.09 30.43 -27.88
C VAL A 38 -8.66 31.69 -27.21
N ASP A 39 -9.95 31.96 -27.34
CA ASP A 39 -10.58 33.12 -26.73
C ASP A 39 -10.62 33.00 -25.20
N GLY A 40 -10.85 31.81 -24.65
CA GLY A 40 -10.73 31.54 -23.22
C GLY A 40 -9.31 31.79 -22.68
N LEU A 41 -8.28 31.37 -23.43
CA LEU A 41 -6.89 31.63 -23.08
C LEU A 41 -6.53 33.12 -23.14
N ARG A 42 -7.03 33.87 -24.15
CA ARG A 42 -6.84 35.32 -24.25
C ARG A 42 -7.42 36.06 -23.06
N LEU A 43 -8.63 35.69 -22.62
CA LEU A 43 -9.26 36.26 -21.44
C LEU A 43 -8.43 36.02 -20.17
N THR A 44 -7.93 34.79 -20.01
CA THR A 44 -7.10 34.40 -18.86
C THR A 44 -5.79 35.18 -18.82
N VAL A 45 -5.08 35.29 -19.94
CA VAL A 45 -3.83 36.07 -20.02
C VAL A 45 -4.09 37.55 -19.75
N THR A 46 -5.20 38.09 -20.25
CA THR A 46 -5.60 39.48 -19.97
C THR A 46 -5.88 39.70 -18.48
N ALA A 47 -6.55 38.76 -17.81
CA ALA A 47 -6.81 38.82 -16.38
C ALA A 47 -5.50 38.74 -15.57
N LEU A 48 -4.59 37.84 -15.96
CA LEU A 48 -3.28 37.70 -15.31
C LEU A 48 -2.42 38.97 -15.43
N ARG A 49 -2.43 39.62 -16.60
CA ARG A 49 -1.69 40.87 -16.82
C ARG A 49 -2.22 42.07 -16.02
N ARG A 50 -3.42 41.97 -15.44
CA ARG A 50 -4.00 43.02 -14.58
C ARG A 50 -3.60 42.90 -13.12
N LEU A 51 -3.03 41.78 -12.70
CA LEU A 51 -2.58 41.61 -11.33
C LEU A 51 -1.34 42.49 -11.07
N PRO A 52 -1.27 43.18 -9.93
CA PRO A 52 -0.08 43.94 -9.55
C PRO A 52 1.09 42.96 -9.35
N VAL A 53 2.26 43.32 -9.87
CA VAL A 53 3.51 42.58 -9.61
C VAL A 53 3.87 42.80 -8.15
N GLN A 54 3.62 41.80 -7.32
CA GLN A 54 3.99 41.80 -5.90
C GLN A 54 5.37 41.16 -5.72
N GLU A 55 6.21 41.77 -4.89
CA GLU A 55 7.47 41.15 -4.50
C GLU A 55 7.21 39.87 -3.68
N ILE A 56 7.89 38.78 -4.02
CA ILE A 56 7.80 37.51 -3.29
C ILE A 56 8.24 37.77 -1.84
N PRO A 57 7.40 37.49 -0.82
CA PRO A 57 7.73 37.78 0.56
C PRO A 57 9.00 37.05 0.98
N LYS A 58 10.06 37.81 1.25
CA LYS A 58 11.31 37.30 1.80
C LYS A 58 11.07 36.98 3.28
N ARG A 59 10.99 35.69 3.59
CA ARG A 59 11.00 35.04 4.92
C ARG A 59 10.95 35.99 6.13
N ILE A 60 9.79 36.02 6.79
CA ILE A 60 9.59 36.47 8.18
C ILE A 60 10.66 35.87 9.10
N SER A 61 11.63 36.67 9.56
CA SER A 61 12.47 36.33 10.71
C SER A 61 11.84 36.94 11.95
N PHE A 62 11.35 36.09 12.86
CA PHE A 62 10.89 36.51 14.18
C PHE A 62 12.04 37.20 14.92
N VAL A 63 11.92 38.51 15.15
CA VAL A 63 12.80 39.24 16.08
C VAL A 63 12.30 38.93 17.49
N SER A 64 13.11 38.22 18.28
CA SER A 64 12.81 37.95 19.69
C SER A 64 12.93 39.24 20.51
N ASP A 65 11.88 39.56 21.27
CA ASP A 65 11.83 40.58 22.32
C ASP A 65 12.99 40.37 23.34
N PRO A 66 13.60 41.41 23.95
CA PRO A 66 14.72 41.21 24.86
C PRO A 66 14.25 40.47 26.11
N VAL A 67 14.75 39.26 26.28
CA VAL A 67 14.49 38.40 27.45
C VAL A 67 15.04 39.11 28.69
N PHE A 68 14.15 39.45 29.64
CA PHE A 68 14.50 39.98 30.96
C PHE A 68 15.69 39.24 31.57
N GLU A 69 16.76 39.95 31.91
CA GLU A 69 17.92 39.34 32.55
C GLU A 69 17.53 38.82 33.95
N PRO A 70 17.84 37.55 34.27
CA PRO A 70 17.47 36.98 35.57
C PRO A 70 18.26 37.65 36.70
N SER A 71 17.57 37.94 37.80
CA SER A 71 18.16 38.50 39.01
C SER A 71 19.27 37.62 39.58
N ALA A 72 20.22 38.20 40.33
CA ALA A 72 21.33 37.46 40.93
C ALA A 72 20.87 36.27 41.80
N TRP A 73 19.74 36.41 42.49
CA TRP A 73 19.12 35.34 43.27
C TRP A 73 18.62 34.21 42.37
N GLN A 74 17.96 34.54 41.25
CA GLN A 74 17.57 33.52 40.27
C GLN A 74 18.79 32.84 39.65
N ARG A 75 19.88 33.55 39.35
CA ARG A 75 21.11 32.91 38.83
C ARG A 75 21.71 31.89 39.80
N PHE A 76 21.65 32.16 41.10
CA PHE A 76 22.12 31.22 42.12
C PHE A 76 21.28 29.93 42.15
N TRP A 77 19.95 30.06 42.18
CA TRP A 77 19.04 28.91 42.22
C TRP A 77 18.88 28.19 40.87
N ASN A 78 19.10 28.90 39.76
CA ASN A 78 18.97 28.36 38.42
C ASN A 78 20.28 27.72 37.90
N SER A 79 21.24 27.46 38.80
CA SER A 79 22.44 26.69 38.53
C SER A 79 22.12 25.18 38.51
N ALA A 80 21.21 24.76 37.62
CA ALA A 80 20.74 23.38 37.46
C ALA A 80 21.87 22.31 37.48
N PRO A 81 23.01 22.48 36.76
CA PRO A 81 24.08 21.49 36.82
C PRO A 81 24.75 21.41 38.21
N ARG A 82 24.91 22.53 38.91
CA ARG A 82 25.54 22.55 40.25
C ARG A 82 24.66 21.85 41.29
N LEU A 83 23.35 22.04 41.23
CA LEU A 83 22.40 21.36 42.11
C LEU A 83 22.34 19.85 41.80
N GLY A 84 22.45 19.46 40.53
CA GLY A 84 22.53 18.05 40.13
C GLY A 84 23.79 17.34 40.65
N PHE A 85 24.96 17.99 40.59
CA PHE A 85 26.18 17.43 41.19
C PHE A 85 26.12 17.37 42.72
N ALA A 86 25.50 18.36 43.36
CA ALA A 86 25.33 18.37 44.82
C ALA A 86 24.44 17.22 45.31
N SER A 87 23.32 16.96 44.62
CA SER A 87 22.44 15.83 44.95
C SER A 87 23.10 14.48 44.69
N ALA A 88 23.82 14.34 43.58
CA ALA A 88 24.59 13.13 43.27
C ALA A 88 25.68 12.84 44.31
N ALA A 89 26.42 13.87 44.76
CA ALA A 89 27.43 13.75 45.80
C ALA A 89 26.83 13.33 47.15
N MET A 90 25.68 13.91 47.52
CA MET A 90 24.96 13.55 48.73
C MET A 90 24.47 12.09 48.69
N LEU A 91 23.94 11.64 47.54
CA LEU A 91 23.49 10.27 47.33
C LEU A 91 24.66 9.27 47.36
N ALA A 92 25.78 9.59 46.70
CA ALA A 92 26.99 8.77 46.75
C ALA A 92 27.52 8.63 48.19
N GLY A 93 27.55 9.72 48.95
CA GLY A 93 27.92 9.70 50.38
C GLY A 93 26.99 8.83 51.22
N ALA A 94 25.67 8.90 50.98
CA ALA A 94 24.70 8.07 51.68
C ALA A 94 24.89 6.57 51.39
N ILE A 95 25.18 6.20 50.14
CA ILE A 95 25.47 4.80 49.76
C ILE A 95 26.73 4.30 50.44
N LEU A 96 27.81 5.10 50.44
CA LEU A 96 29.08 4.72 51.09
C LEU A 96 28.91 4.57 52.61
N LEU A 97 28.20 5.50 53.24
CA LEU A 97 27.90 5.42 54.67
C LEU A 97 27.05 4.18 54.98
N HIS A 98 26.06 3.89 54.16
CA HIS A 98 25.21 2.71 54.32
C HIS A 98 26.01 1.42 54.13
N GLY A 99 26.89 1.34 53.13
CA GLY A 99 27.77 0.19 52.92
C GLY A 99 28.81 0.01 54.02
N TYR A 100 29.29 1.10 54.62
CA TYR A 100 30.20 1.06 55.77
C TYR A 100 29.50 0.60 57.06
N MET A 101 28.24 1.00 57.26
CA MET A 101 27.46 0.64 58.45
C MET A 101 26.72 -0.70 58.32
N ALA A 102 26.46 -1.19 57.11
CA ALA A 102 25.81 -2.47 56.89
C ALA A 102 26.78 -3.62 57.16
N ARG A 103 26.45 -4.47 58.15
CA ARG A 103 27.16 -5.75 58.38
C ARG A 103 27.00 -6.65 57.16
N PRO A 104 28.04 -7.40 56.75
CA PRO A 104 27.93 -8.36 55.65
C PRO A 104 26.90 -9.44 56.00
N VAL A 105 25.80 -9.47 55.25
CA VAL A 105 24.83 -10.56 55.27
C VAL A 105 25.44 -11.72 54.47
N PRO A 106 25.50 -12.95 55.00
CA PRO A 106 25.99 -14.09 54.23
C PRO A 106 25.06 -14.33 53.03
N THR A 107 25.59 -14.18 51.83
CA THR A 107 24.91 -14.57 50.59
C THR A 107 24.79 -16.09 50.54
N ALA A 108 23.57 -16.61 50.75
CA ALA A 108 23.26 -18.01 50.51
C ALA A 108 23.42 -18.34 48.99
N PRO A 109 23.75 -19.58 48.62
CA PRO A 109 23.96 -19.97 47.22
C PRO A 109 22.65 -19.93 46.43
N THR A 110 22.47 -18.90 45.63
CA THR A 110 21.25 -18.61 44.84
C THR A 110 21.10 -19.46 43.57
N ALA A 111 22.18 -20.10 43.09
CA ALA A 111 22.19 -20.80 41.80
C ALA A 111 21.35 -22.09 41.75
N LEU A 112 21.25 -22.83 42.86
CA LEU A 112 20.42 -24.06 42.90
C LEU A 112 18.92 -23.72 43.07
N ALA A 113 18.62 -22.60 43.73
CA ALA A 113 17.24 -22.14 43.94
C ALA A 113 16.62 -21.61 42.64
N SER A 114 17.37 -20.86 41.82
CA SER A 114 16.86 -20.34 40.54
C SER A 114 16.52 -21.46 39.55
N ALA A 115 17.38 -22.48 39.42
CA ALA A 115 17.14 -23.62 38.52
C ALA A 115 15.88 -24.43 38.89
N GLN A 116 15.62 -24.62 40.19
CA GLN A 116 14.42 -25.30 40.66
C GLN A 116 13.15 -24.48 40.43
N ILE A 117 13.23 -23.16 40.60
CA ILE A 117 12.10 -22.24 40.33
C ILE A 117 11.75 -22.24 38.85
N GLU A 118 12.73 -22.18 37.96
CA GLU A 118 12.52 -22.24 36.51
C GLU A 118 11.86 -23.55 36.07
N GLN A 119 12.32 -24.69 36.59
CA GLN A 119 11.69 -26.00 36.31
C GLN A 119 10.24 -26.07 36.77
N GLN A 120 9.93 -25.52 37.95
CA GLN A 120 8.56 -25.49 38.47
C GLN A 120 7.65 -24.56 37.65
N VAL A 121 8.16 -23.40 37.22
CA VAL A 121 7.43 -22.47 36.34
C VAL A 121 7.17 -23.15 35.00
N GLN A 122 8.17 -23.78 34.39
CA GLN A 122 8.02 -24.46 33.12
C GLN A 122 6.99 -25.60 33.19
N ALA A 123 7.00 -26.39 34.27
CA ALA A 123 6.03 -27.46 34.47
C ALA A 123 4.60 -26.93 34.61
N ARG A 124 4.39 -25.82 35.32
CA ARG A 124 3.07 -25.18 35.46
C ARG A 124 2.58 -24.57 34.16
N VAL A 125 3.46 -23.90 33.41
CA VAL A 125 3.12 -23.35 32.09
C VAL A 125 2.74 -24.47 31.12
N ASN A 126 3.52 -25.55 31.07
CA ASN A 126 3.22 -26.68 30.21
C ASN A 126 1.89 -27.36 30.56
N ALA A 127 1.56 -27.49 31.85
CA ALA A 127 0.28 -28.03 32.30
C ALA A 127 -0.90 -27.14 31.91
N GLU A 128 -0.77 -25.82 32.04
CA GLU A 128 -1.84 -24.88 31.68
C GLU A 128 -2.01 -24.79 30.15
N VAL A 129 -0.91 -24.77 29.39
CA VAL A 129 -0.94 -24.83 27.93
C VAL A 129 -1.61 -26.13 27.49
N ALA A 130 -1.23 -27.29 28.04
CA ALA A 130 -1.85 -28.57 27.68
C ALA A 130 -3.36 -28.60 27.98
N ARG A 131 -3.82 -27.85 28.98
CA ARG A 131 -5.24 -27.74 29.34
C ARG A 131 -6.03 -26.85 28.38
N VAL A 132 -5.48 -25.70 27.99
CA VAL A 132 -6.21 -24.64 27.26
C VAL A 132 -6.06 -24.75 25.75
N LEU A 133 -4.87 -25.13 25.27
CA LEU A 133 -4.56 -25.15 23.84
C LEU A 133 -5.44 -26.10 22.99
N PRO A 134 -5.74 -27.35 23.40
CA PRO A 134 -6.49 -28.26 22.54
C PRO A 134 -7.90 -27.74 22.23
N ALA A 135 -8.61 -27.22 23.23
CA ALA A 135 -9.94 -26.66 23.02
C ALA A 135 -9.94 -25.43 22.08
N ALA A 136 -8.95 -24.54 22.23
CA ALA A 136 -8.81 -23.36 21.39
C ALA A 136 -8.43 -23.72 19.94
N VAL A 137 -7.54 -24.69 19.75
CA VAL A 137 -7.13 -25.19 18.44
C VAL A 137 -8.29 -25.91 17.76
N ASP A 138 -9.04 -26.76 18.48
CA ASP A 138 -10.20 -27.46 17.94
C ASP A 138 -11.30 -26.50 17.51
N GLN A 139 -11.56 -25.45 18.31
CA GLN A 139 -12.49 -24.39 17.91
C GLN A 139 -12.04 -23.68 16.63
N ARG A 140 -10.74 -23.37 16.50
CA ARG A 140 -10.19 -22.73 15.29
C ARG A 140 -10.32 -23.63 14.06
N ILE A 141 -10.00 -24.91 14.20
CA ILE A 141 -10.11 -25.91 13.13
C ILE A 141 -11.58 -26.05 12.69
N GLN A 142 -12.51 -26.12 13.65
CA GLN A 142 -13.93 -26.26 13.32
C GLN A 142 -14.54 -24.99 12.73
N ALA A 143 -14.21 -23.82 13.27
CA ALA A 143 -14.82 -22.56 12.84
C ALA A 143 -14.25 -22.02 11.53
N GLN A 144 -12.98 -22.29 11.22
CA GLN A 144 -12.30 -21.70 10.06
C GLN A 144 -11.89 -22.74 9.03
N LEU A 145 -11.27 -23.84 9.46
CA LEU A 145 -10.64 -24.78 8.52
C LEU A 145 -11.67 -25.71 7.86
N LYS A 146 -12.62 -26.26 8.62
CA LYS A 146 -13.69 -27.11 8.09
C LYS A 146 -14.53 -26.43 7.00
N PRO A 147 -15.09 -25.22 7.20
CA PRO A 147 -15.88 -24.56 6.16
C PRO A 147 -15.03 -24.22 4.94
N ALA A 148 -13.80 -23.74 5.12
CA ALA A 148 -12.89 -23.46 4.00
C ALA A 148 -12.59 -24.71 3.17
N MET A 149 -12.37 -25.88 3.80
CA MET A 149 -12.19 -27.13 3.07
C MET A 149 -13.47 -27.60 2.37
N ALA A 150 -14.63 -27.39 2.98
CA ALA A 150 -15.92 -27.72 2.35
C ALA A 150 -16.17 -26.86 1.11
N GLU A 151 -15.96 -25.54 1.21
CA GLU A 151 -16.06 -24.60 0.08
C GLU A 151 -15.09 -24.97 -1.05
N PHE A 152 -13.82 -25.23 -0.71
CA PHE A 152 -12.81 -25.62 -1.69
C PHE A 152 -13.17 -26.91 -2.43
N SER A 153 -13.63 -27.93 -1.70
CA SER A 153 -14.05 -29.19 -2.32
C SER A 153 -15.30 -29.03 -3.19
N ALA A 154 -16.26 -28.18 -2.80
CA ALA A 154 -17.40 -27.83 -3.62
C ALA A 154 -16.99 -27.12 -4.91
N GLN A 155 -16.05 -26.17 -4.83
CA GLN A 155 -15.54 -25.46 -6.02
C GLN A 155 -14.86 -26.42 -7.00
N LEU A 156 -14.08 -27.38 -6.50
CA LEU A 156 -13.44 -28.39 -7.35
C LEU A 156 -14.46 -29.31 -8.03
N GLN A 157 -15.55 -29.68 -7.33
CA GLN A 157 -16.64 -30.46 -7.92
C GLN A 157 -17.34 -29.71 -9.04
N GLU A 158 -17.59 -28.41 -8.85
CA GLU A 158 -18.21 -27.56 -9.88
C GLU A 158 -17.33 -27.46 -11.13
N VAL A 159 -16.02 -27.21 -10.97
CA VAL A 159 -15.08 -27.16 -12.09
C VAL A 159 -15.03 -28.51 -12.82
N ARG A 160 -15.02 -29.63 -12.09
CA ARG A 160 -15.06 -30.97 -12.70
C ARG A 160 -16.36 -31.18 -13.48
N ALA A 161 -17.50 -30.82 -12.91
CA ALA A 161 -18.80 -30.95 -13.56
C ALA A 161 -18.89 -30.09 -14.84
N GLN A 162 -18.32 -28.88 -14.83
CA GLN A 162 -18.25 -28.02 -16.01
C GLN A 162 -17.36 -28.63 -17.10
N SER A 163 -16.20 -29.17 -16.72
CA SER A 163 -15.30 -29.86 -17.65
C SER A 163 -15.95 -31.10 -18.28
N GLU A 164 -16.67 -31.91 -17.49
CA GLU A 164 -17.40 -33.07 -17.99
C GLU A 164 -18.52 -32.68 -18.97
N LYS A 165 -19.26 -31.61 -18.68
CA LYS A 165 -20.27 -31.05 -19.59
C LYS A 165 -19.64 -30.59 -20.90
N GLY A 166 -18.52 -29.88 -20.85
CA GLY A 166 -17.77 -29.46 -22.05
C GLY A 166 -17.33 -30.66 -22.89
N ARG A 167 -16.71 -31.66 -22.24
CA ARG A 167 -16.28 -32.89 -22.92
C ARG A 167 -17.44 -33.64 -23.59
N MET A 168 -18.61 -33.69 -22.95
CA MET A 168 -19.80 -34.29 -23.54
C MET A 168 -20.33 -33.49 -24.74
N ALA A 169 -20.27 -32.16 -24.69
CA ALA A 169 -20.65 -31.31 -25.81
C ALA A 169 -19.70 -31.51 -27.00
N ASP A 170 -18.39 -31.53 -26.77
CA ASP A 170 -17.37 -31.75 -27.79
C ASP A 170 -17.53 -33.12 -28.45
N MET A 171 -17.77 -34.17 -27.66
CA MET A 171 -18.02 -35.52 -28.18
C MET A 171 -19.26 -35.58 -29.09
N ARG A 172 -20.32 -34.82 -28.77
CA ARG A 172 -21.52 -34.72 -29.62
C ARG A 172 -21.22 -33.99 -30.93
N LEU A 173 -20.48 -32.88 -30.87
CA LEU A 173 -20.07 -32.16 -32.08
C LEU A 173 -19.20 -33.04 -33.00
N ALA A 174 -18.29 -33.82 -32.42
CA ALA A 174 -17.46 -34.76 -33.15
C ALA A 174 -18.30 -35.87 -33.81
N SER A 175 -19.28 -36.45 -33.09
CA SER A 175 -20.17 -37.46 -33.67
C SER A 175 -21.03 -36.90 -34.79
N ASP A 176 -21.54 -35.68 -34.62
CA ASP A 176 -22.37 -35.01 -35.63
C ASP A 176 -21.55 -34.71 -36.89
N ALA A 177 -20.31 -34.22 -36.73
CA ALA A 177 -19.39 -33.96 -37.83
C ALA A 177 -19.05 -35.25 -38.60
N TRP A 178 -18.80 -36.36 -37.88
CA TRP A 178 -18.57 -37.66 -38.51
C TRP A 178 -19.78 -38.13 -39.33
N SER A 179 -20.99 -38.00 -38.78
CA SER A 179 -22.22 -38.38 -39.47
C SER A 179 -22.44 -37.57 -40.77
N LEU A 180 -22.04 -36.30 -40.77
CA LEU A 180 -22.12 -35.44 -41.95
C LEU A 180 -21.13 -35.88 -43.03
N LEU A 181 -19.90 -36.22 -42.64
CA LEU A 181 -18.88 -36.73 -43.54
C LEU A 181 -19.32 -38.05 -44.17
N GLU A 182 -19.89 -38.97 -43.39
CA GLU A 182 -20.41 -40.25 -43.89
C GLU A 182 -21.51 -40.04 -44.92
N LYS A 183 -22.47 -39.13 -44.66
CA LYS A 183 -23.52 -38.77 -45.63
C LYS A 183 -22.94 -38.19 -46.92
N ARG A 184 -21.96 -37.30 -46.82
CA ARG A 184 -21.29 -36.71 -48.00
C ARG A 184 -20.53 -37.77 -48.79
N TYR A 185 -19.80 -38.65 -48.10
CA TYR A 185 -19.08 -39.76 -48.72
C TYR A 185 -20.02 -40.70 -49.47
N ASN A 186 -21.12 -41.13 -48.83
CA ASN A 186 -22.12 -42.00 -49.45
C ASN A 186 -22.75 -41.33 -50.69
N THR A 187 -23.00 -40.01 -50.62
CA THR A 187 -23.52 -39.25 -51.77
C THR A 187 -22.53 -39.23 -52.94
N LEU A 188 -21.25 -38.96 -52.66
CA LEU A 188 -20.18 -38.97 -53.66
C LEU A 188 -20.00 -40.35 -54.29
N PHE A 189 -20.03 -41.41 -53.47
CA PHE A 189 -19.94 -42.79 -53.93
C PHE A 189 -21.08 -43.15 -54.89
N VAL A 190 -22.33 -42.79 -54.56
CA VAL A 190 -23.49 -43.01 -55.42
C VAL A 190 -23.42 -42.20 -56.72
N GLN A 191 -22.87 -40.98 -56.68
CA GLN A 191 -22.65 -40.19 -57.89
C GLN A 191 -21.57 -40.81 -58.79
N ALA A 192 -20.47 -41.26 -58.20
CA ALA A 192 -19.39 -41.91 -58.93
C ALA A 192 -19.83 -43.23 -59.58
N SER A 193 -20.62 -44.06 -58.87
CA SER A 193 -21.12 -45.33 -59.43
C SER A 193 -22.11 -45.14 -60.58
N ARG A 194 -22.83 -44.00 -60.63
CA ARG A 194 -23.69 -43.64 -61.76
C ARG A 194 -22.94 -43.14 -62.99
N GLN A 195 -21.72 -42.60 -62.83
CA GLN A 195 -20.91 -42.09 -63.95
C GLN A 195 -20.02 -43.16 -64.61
N GLY A 196 -19.79 -44.31 -63.95
CA GLY A 196 -18.98 -45.41 -64.49
C GLY A 196 -19.78 -46.58 -65.09
N GLY A 197 -21.06 -46.37 -65.39
CA GLY A 197 -21.99 -47.42 -65.86
C GLY A 197 -22.32 -47.39 -67.36
N ASP A 198 -21.65 -46.55 -68.14
CA ASP A 198 -21.72 -46.48 -69.61
C ASP A 198 -20.38 -46.95 -70.23
#